data_AF-A0A1H6EEK4-F1
#
_entry.id   AF-A0A1H6EEK4-F1
#
_cell.length_a   1.000
_cell.length_b   1.000
_cell.length_c   1.000
_cell.angle_alpha   90.00
_cell.angle_beta   90.00
_cell.angle_gamma   90.00
#
_symmetry.space_group_name_H-M   'P 1'
#
loop_
_entity.id
_entity.type
_entity.pdbx_description
1 polymer ?
#
loop_
_entity_poly.entity_id
_entity_poly.type
_entity_poly.pdbx_seq_one_letter_code
_entity_poly.pdbx_strand_id
1 'polypeptide(L)'
;MADNDIVAALADRLGKNQVFGEPVQQGDTTLLPVASIGIGGGRGVVVRPAGAFAVSADGSVAWHPAVSVNRIVWGGQLALAAVLVAVAIAFRRKR
;
A
#
# COMPACT_ATOMS: atom_id res chain seq x y z
N MET A 1 -5.02 18.06 28.03
CA MET A 1 -4.82 17.05 26.97
C MET A 1 -3.42 16.54 27.16
N ALA A 2 -3.27 15.35 27.74
CA ALA A 2 -2.01 14.92 28.34
C ALA A 2 -1.10 14.28 27.27
N ASP A 3 0.21 14.43 27.37
CA ASP A 3 1.19 13.88 26.40
C ASP A 3 1.00 12.38 26.10
N ASN A 4 0.47 11.62 27.06
CA ASN A 4 0.12 10.21 26.88
C ASN A 4 -0.97 9.97 25.83
N ASP A 5 -1.87 10.93 25.59
CA ASP A 5 -2.93 10.80 24.59
C ASP A 5 -2.35 10.86 23.16
N ILE A 6 -1.31 11.67 22.96
CA ILE A 6 -0.64 11.82 21.65
C ILE A 6 0.21 10.58 21.37
N VAL A 7 0.96 10.10 22.37
CA VAL A 7 1.74 8.86 22.24
C VAL A 7 0.82 7.66 22.01
N ALA A 8 -0.33 7.60 22.70
CA ALA A 8 -1.32 6.56 22.47
C ALA A 8 -1.96 6.66 21.08
N ALA A 9 -2.30 7.86 20.60
CA ALA A 9 -2.86 8.06 19.27
C ALA A 9 -1.84 7.74 18.16
N LEU A 10 -0.56 8.04 18.38
CA LEU A 10 0.52 7.66 17.49
C LEU A 10 0.77 6.14 17.51
N ALA A 11 0.79 5.52 18.69
CA ALA A 11 0.92 4.07 18.83
C ALA A 11 -0.25 3.31 18.21
N ASP A 12 -1.48 3.85 18.29
CA ASP A 12 -2.67 3.26 17.66
C ASP A 12 -2.62 3.38 16.13
N ARG A 13 -2.08 4.49 15.60
CA ARG A 13 -1.89 4.73 14.17
C ARG A 13 -0.71 3.98 13.56
N LEU A 14 0.38 3.82 14.32
CA LEU A 14 1.64 3.25 13.84
C LEU A 14 1.81 1.76 14.17
N GLY A 15 1.19 1.24 15.25
CA GLY A 15 1.82 0.15 15.99
C GLY A 15 1.04 -1.15 16.23
N LYS A 16 -0.30 -1.20 16.18
CA LYS A 16 -0.98 -2.43 16.66
C LYS A 16 -0.83 -3.64 15.75
N ASN A 17 -0.60 -3.42 14.46
CA ASN A 17 -0.76 -4.43 13.43
C ASN A 17 0.39 -4.44 12.42
N GLN A 18 1.56 -3.88 12.73
CA GLN A 18 2.70 -3.87 11.79
C GLN A 18 3.84 -4.73 12.30
N VAL A 19 4.48 -5.47 11.39
CA VAL A 19 5.72 -6.21 11.64
C VAL A 19 6.79 -5.78 10.67
N PHE A 20 7.99 -5.64 11.20
CA PHE A 20 9.18 -5.26 10.43
C PHE A 20 9.98 -6.52 10.10
N GLY A 21 10.37 -6.65 8.84
CA GLY A 21 11.26 -7.72 8.39
C GLY A 21 12.72 -7.42 8.69
N GLU A 22 13.59 -8.38 8.38
CA GLU A 22 15.03 -8.15 8.38
C GLU A 22 15.38 -7.02 7.41
N PRO A 23 16.17 -6.03 7.83
CA PRO A 23 16.66 -4.99 6.92
C PRO A 23 17.48 -5.60 5.79
N VAL A 24 17.21 -5.17 4.56
CA VAL A 24 17.91 -5.64 3.36
C VAL A 24 18.66 -4.46 2.75
N GLN A 25 19.95 -4.63 2.51
CA GLN A 25 20.76 -3.60 1.85
C GLN A 25 20.58 -3.67 0.34
N GLN A 26 20.26 -2.53 -0.27
CA GLN A 26 20.17 -2.36 -1.72
C GLN A 26 21.01 -1.15 -2.13
N GLY A 27 22.26 -1.39 -2.51
CA GLY A 27 23.23 -0.31 -2.74
C GLY A 27 23.45 0.51 -1.47
N ASP A 28 23.36 1.84 -1.58
CA ASP A 28 23.52 2.78 -0.45
C ASP A 28 22.22 2.99 0.35
N THR A 29 21.18 2.20 0.08
CA THR A 29 19.88 2.29 0.74
C THR A 29 19.58 1.01 1.52
N THR A 30 19.30 1.16 2.81
CA THR A 30 18.76 0.08 3.64
C THR A 30 17.24 0.08 3.51
N LEU A 31 16.69 -1.03 3.02
CA LEU A 31 15.25 -1.25 2.98
C LEU A 31 14.80 -1.94 4.27
N LEU A 32 13.81 -1.37 4.93
CA LEU A 32 13.14 -1.96 6.09
C LEU A 32 11.73 -2.41 5.66
N PRO A 33 11.52 -3.70 5.36
CA PRO A 33 10.22 -4.22 4.92
C PRO A 33 9.18 -4.13 6.03
N VAL A 34 7.95 -3.81 5.67
CA VAL A 34 6.81 -3.70 6.59
C VAL A 34 5.65 -4.53 6.07
N ALA A 35 5.10 -5.37 6.95
CA ALA A 35 3.87 -6.08 6.70
C ALA A 35 2.81 -5.70 7.74
N SER A 36 1.55 -5.66 7.33
CA SER A 36 0.42 -5.52 8.23
C SER A 36 -0.13 -6.91 8.58
N ILE A 37 -0.43 -7.12 9.86
CA ILE A 37 -1.06 -8.31 10.41
C ILE A 37 -2.50 -7.98 10.79
N GLY A 38 -3.44 -8.85 10.42
CA GLY A 38 -4.83 -8.76 10.86
C GLY A 38 -5.39 -10.12 11.22
N ILE A 39 -6.50 -10.11 11.95
CA ILE A 39 -7.27 -11.32 12.24
C ILE A 39 -8.42 -11.38 11.23
N GLY A 40 -8.44 -12.43 10.40
CA GLY A 40 -9.54 -12.69 9.48
C GLY A 40 -10.72 -13.34 10.21
N GLY A 41 -11.95 -13.13 9.72
CA GLY A 41 -13.23 -13.55 10.32
C GLY A 41 -13.47 -15.06 10.51
N GLY A 42 -12.42 -15.88 10.52
CA GLY A 42 -12.44 -17.32 10.79
C GLY A 42 -11.06 -17.79 11.26
N ARG A 43 -10.66 -17.40 12.48
CA ARG A 43 -9.50 -17.92 13.25
C ARG A 43 -8.13 -17.96 12.54
N GLY A 44 -7.89 -17.10 11.55
CA GLY A 44 -6.63 -17.07 10.79
C GLY A 44 -5.92 -15.72 10.87
N VAL A 45 -4.58 -15.76 10.90
CA VAL A 45 -3.73 -14.57 10.75
C VAL A 45 -3.60 -14.25 9.26
N VAL A 46 -3.95 -13.02 8.89
CA VAL A 46 -3.73 -12.50 7.54
C VAL A 46 -2.54 -11.56 7.59
N VAL A 47 -1.47 -11.91 6.88
CA VAL A 47 -0.31 -11.04 6.68
C VAL A 47 -0.39 -10.45 5.27
N ARG A 48 -0.26 -9.13 5.18
CA ARG A 48 -0.24 -8.40 3.90
C ARG A 48 1.00 -7.52 3.84
N PRO A 49 1.72 -7.47 2.71
CA PRO A 49 2.79 -6.50 2.54
C PRO A 49 2.19 -5.09 2.60
N ALA A 50 2.71 -4.25 3.49
CA ALA A 50 2.31 -2.86 3.59
C ALA A 50 3.23 -1.98 2.73
N GLY A 51 4.51 -2.30 2.69
CA GLY A 51 5.53 -1.55 1.95
C GLY A 51 6.91 -1.75 2.54
N ALA A 52 7.79 -0.78 2.31
CA ALA A 52 9.11 -0.70 2.92
C ALA A 52 9.49 0.76 3.18
N PHE A 53 10.23 1.01 4.26
CA PHE A 53 10.97 2.25 4.42
C PHE A 53 12.33 2.12 3.74
N ALA A 54 12.65 3.06 2.86
CA ALA A 54 13.96 3.20 2.25
C ALA A 54 14.75 4.24 3.04
N VAL A 55 15.83 3.81 3.69
CA VAL A 55 16.72 4.67 4.44
C VAL A 55 18.03 4.78 3.67
N SER A 56 18.30 5.96 3.15
CA SER A 56 19.53 6.25 2.41
C SER A 56 20.69 6.53 3.38
N ALA A 57 21.92 6.30 2.92
CA ALA A 57 23.13 6.60 3.70
C ALA A 57 23.27 8.08 4.12
N ASP A 58 22.61 9.00 3.40
CA ASP A 58 22.55 10.43 3.73
C ASP A 58 21.55 10.78 4.85
N GLY A 59 20.84 9.77 5.39
CA GLY A 59 19.83 9.92 6.42
C GLY A 59 18.42 10.24 5.90
N SER A 60 18.22 10.33 4.58
CA SER A 60 16.88 10.49 4.01
C SER A 60 16.03 9.22 4.15
N VAL A 61 14.74 9.39 4.42
CA VAL A 61 13.78 8.29 4.61
C VAL A 61 12.60 8.46 3.66
N ALA A 62 12.32 7.43 2.86
CA ALA A 62 11.20 7.41 1.92
C ALA A 62 10.32 6.17 2.12
N TRP A 63 9.00 6.36 2.19
CA TRP A 63 8.05 5.26 2.24
C TRP A 63 7.70 4.74 0.84
N HIS A 64 7.84 3.44 0.64
CA HIS A 64 7.46 2.73 -0.59
C HIS A 64 6.31 1.76 -0.31
N PRO A 65 5.06 2.11 -0.64
CA PRO A 65 3.92 1.24 -0.41
C PRO A 65 3.99 -0.02 -1.29
N ALA A 66 3.46 -1.13 -0.79
CA ALA A 66 3.31 -2.35 -1.58
C ALA A 66 2.18 -2.15 -2.61
N VAL A 67 2.55 -2.00 -3.88
CA VAL A 67 1.60 -1.78 -4.99
C VAL A 67 1.50 -3.03 -5.85
N SER A 68 0.27 -3.48 -6.17
CA SER A 68 0.03 -4.58 -7.09
C SER A 68 -0.11 -4.06 -8.53
N VAL A 69 0.93 -4.27 -9.34
CA VAL A 69 0.91 -3.93 -10.78
C VAL A 69 -0.24 -4.64 -11.49
N ASN A 70 -0.49 -5.92 -11.20
CA ASN A 70 -1.58 -6.69 -11.80
C ASN A 70 -2.94 -6.02 -11.57
N ARG A 71 -3.23 -5.56 -10.34
CA ARG A 71 -4.50 -4.89 -10.04
C ARG A 71 -4.62 -3.56 -10.79
N ILE A 72 -3.53 -2.82 -10.95
CA ILE A 72 -3.51 -1.57 -11.73
C ILE A 72 -3.80 -1.85 -13.20
N VAL A 73 -3.16 -2.86 -13.80
CA VAL A 73 -3.38 -3.22 -15.21
C VAL A 73 -4.83 -3.62 -15.44
N TRP A 74 -5.39 -4.50 -14.61
CA TRP A 74 -6.80 -4.88 -14.70
C TRP A 74 -7.75 -3.70 -14.57
N GLY A 75 -7.50 -2.80 -13.62
CA GLY A 75 -8.29 -1.57 -13.46
C GLY A 75 -8.24 -0.67 -14.70
N GLY A 76 -7.04 -0.46 -15.25
CA GLY A 76 -6.84 0.35 -16.46
C GLY A 76 -7.52 -0.24 -17.70
N GLN A 77 -7.39 -1.55 -17.91
CA GLN A 77 -8.02 -2.24 -19.04
C GLN A 77 -9.55 -2.17 -18.97
N LEU A 78 -10.13 -2.39 -17.78
CA LEU A 78 -11.59 -2.30 -17.58
C LEU A 78 -12.10 -0.86 -17.78
N ALA A 79 -11.38 0.14 -17.25
CA ALA A 79 -11.72 1.54 -17.43
C ALA A 79 -11.69 1.93 -18.92
N LEU A 80 -10.65 1.53 -19.66
CA LEU A 80 -10.53 1.79 -21.10
C LEU A 80 -11.66 1.11 -21.88
N ALA A 81 -11.96 -0.16 -21.61
CA ALA A 81 -13.05 -0.89 -22.26
C ALA A 81 -14.40 -0.20 -22.03
N ALA A 82 -14.68 0.26 -20.80
CA ALA A 82 -15.90 0.99 -20.49
C ALA A 82 -16.01 2.31 -21.28
N VAL A 83 -14.91 3.07 -21.39
CA VAL A 83 -14.86 4.30 -22.21
C VAL A 83 -15.14 3.99 -23.67
N LEU A 84 -14.48 2.97 -24.24
CA LEU A 84 -14.69 2.59 -25.64
C LEU A 84 -16.13 2.18 -25.93
N VAL A 85 -16.77 1.43 -25.02
CA VAL A 85 -18.18 1.04 -25.14
C VAL A 85 -19.09 2.27 -25.07
N ALA A 86 -18.87 3.18 -24.11
CA ALA A 86 -19.67 4.40 -23.99
C ALA A 86 -19.57 5.27 -25.25
N VAL A 87 -18.35 5.43 -25.78
CA VAL A 87 -18.08 6.16 -27.03
C VAL A 87 -18.79 5.48 -28.21
N ALA A 88 -18.70 4.17 -28.34
CA ALA A 88 -19.37 3.42 -29.41
C ALA A 88 -20.89 3.58 -29.38
N ILE A 89 -21.50 3.54 -28.18
CA ILE A 89 -22.94 3.77 -28.00
C ILE A 89 -23.32 5.20 -28.37
N ALA A 90 -22.54 6.20 -27.97
CA ALA A 90 -22.79 7.60 -28.33
C ALA A 90 -22.75 7.83 -29.84
N PHE A 91 -21.81 7.20 -30.55
CA PHE A 91 -21.76 7.25 -32.02
C PHE A 91 -22.92 6.50 -32.69
N ARG A 92 -23.36 5.37 -32.14
CA ARG A 92 -24.55 4.65 -32.65
C ARG A 92 -25.83 5.45 -32.49
N ARG A 93 -25.97 6.25 -31.42
CA ARG A 93 -27.14 7.11 -31.18
C ARG A 93 -27.23 8.32 -32.11
N LYS A 94 -26.13 8.72 -32.74
CA LYS A 94 -26.08 9.86 -33.67
C LYS A 94 -26.33 9.49 -35.13
N ARG A 95 -26.36 8.20 -35.46
CA ARG A 95 -26.82 7.67 -36.76
C ARG A 95 -28.29 7.31 -36.66
#